data_AF-A0A6P1ERX9-F1
#
_entry.id   AF-A0A6P1ERX9-F1
#
_cell.length_a   1.000
_cell.length_b   1.000
_cell.length_c   1.000
_cell.angle_alpha   90.00
_cell.angle_beta   90.00
_cell.angle_gamma   90.00
#
_symmetry.space_group_name_H-M   'P 1'
#
loop_
_entity.id
_entity.type
_entity.pdbx_description
1 polymer ?
#
loop_
_entity_poly.entity_id
_entity_poly.type
_entity_poly.pdbx_seq_one_letter_code
_entity_poly.pdbx_strand_id
1 'polypeptide(L)' 'MAEDFLNKVSKKASEQLKNLKSPYQFETERTKTVQLRMSTYKEVKRIAFENDEKIVDVLEKIIREGLAKRR' A
#
# COMPACT_ATOMS: atom_id res chain seq x y z
N MET A 1 -32.37 -27.79 -22.10
CA MET A 1 -31.13 -28.53 -21.76
C MET A 1 -29.86 -27.68 -21.91
N ALA A 2 -29.78 -26.74 -22.87
CA ALA A 2 -28.62 -25.85 -23.02
C ALA A 2 -28.54 -24.77 -21.92
N GLU A 3 -29.68 -24.18 -21.50
CA GLU A 3 -29.71 -23.22 -20.37
C GLU A 3 -29.11 -23.81 -19.08
N ASP A 4 -29.45 -25.06 -18.74
CA ASP A 4 -28.97 -25.69 -17.50
C ASP A 4 -27.46 -25.92 -17.53
N PHE A 5 -26.91 -26.27 -18.70
CA PHE A 5 -25.46 -26.42 -18.85
C PHE A 5 -24.76 -25.07 -18.69
N LEU A 6 -25.25 -24.03 -19.35
CA LEU A 6 -24.68 -22.69 -19.27
C LEU A 6 -24.77 -22.12 -17.85
N ASN A 7 -25.89 -22.34 -17.14
CA ASN A 7 -26.06 -21.93 -15.75
C ASN A 7 -25.14 -22.68 -14.78
N LYS A 8 -24.84 -23.95 -15.06
CA LYS A 8 -23.92 -24.75 -14.24
C LYS A 8 -22.46 -24.32 -14.48
N VAL A 9 -22.10 -24.02 -15.72
CA VAL A 9 -20.78 -23.49 -16.08
C VAL A 9 -20.58 -22.08 -15.53
N SER A 10 -21.58 -21.20 -15.60
CA SER A 10 -21.49 -19.83 -15.10
C SER A 10 -21.36 -19.76 -13.58
N LYS A 11 -22.09 -20.61 -12.84
CA LYS A 11 -21.91 -20.75 -11.38
C LYS A 11 -20.50 -21.21 -11.03
N LYS A 12 -19.99 -22.23 -11.71
CA LYS A 12 -18.64 -22.76 -11.46
C LYS A 12 -17.55 -21.75 -11.78
N ALA A 13 -17.69 -21.02 -12.89
CA ALA A 13 -16.77 -19.94 -13.27
C ALA A 13 -16.81 -18.78 -12.26
N SER A 14 -18.01 -18.39 -11.79
CA SER A 14 -18.17 -17.32 -10.80
C SER A 14 -17.58 -17.68 -9.44
N GLU A 15 -17.68 -18.95 -9.03
CA GLU A 15 -17.05 -19.46 -7.80
C GLU A 15 -15.52 -19.47 -7.91
N GLN A 16 -14.96 -19.83 -9.08
CA GLN A 16 -13.52 -19.77 -9.33
C GLN A 16 -13.00 -18.32 -9.38
N LEU A 17 -13.78 -17.40 -9.94
CA LEU A 17 -13.44 -15.96 -10.02
C LEU A 17 -13.53 -15.24 -8.68
N LYS A 18 -14.40 -15.66 -7.76
CA LYS A 18 -14.51 -15.08 -6.40
C LYS A 18 -13.22 -15.18 -5.58
N ASN A 19 -12.40 -16.21 -5.83
CA ASN A 19 -11.14 -16.44 -5.12
C ASN A 19 -9.91 -15.89 -5.84
N LEU A 20 -10.07 -15.34 -7.05
CA LEU A 20 -9.01 -14.65 -7.76
C LEU A 20 -9.01 -13.20 -7.30
N LYS A 21 -8.44 -12.93 -6.11
CA LYS A 21 -7.99 -11.58 -5.77
C LYS A 21 -7.13 -11.11 -6.94
N SER A 22 -7.51 -10.00 -7.57
CA SER A 22 -6.73 -9.42 -8.66
C SER A 22 -5.29 -9.27 -8.20
N PRO A 23 -4.26 -9.62 -8.99
CA PRO A 23 -2.87 -9.37 -8.63
C PRO A 23 -2.55 -7.88 -8.44
N TYR A 24 -3.48 -6.99 -8.84
CA TYR A 24 -3.44 -5.54 -8.59
C TYR A 24 -4.19 -5.12 -7.31
N GLN A 25 -4.86 -6.04 -6.61
CA GLN A 25 -5.24 -5.84 -5.20
C GLN A 25 -3.97 -6.00 -4.34
N PHE A 26 -2.99 -5.12 -4.58
CA PHE A 26 -2.05 -4.76 -3.53
C PHE A 26 -2.92 -4.32 -2.36
N GLU A 27 -2.79 -5.02 -1.23
CA GLU A 27 -3.33 -4.51 0.02
C GLU A 27 -2.83 -3.09 0.15
N THR A 28 -3.74 -2.14 0.01
CA THR A 28 -3.40 -0.73 -0.10
C THR A 28 -2.87 -0.37 1.28
N GLU A 29 -1.54 -0.41 1.41
CA GLU A 29 -0.86 0.05 2.60
C GLU A 29 -1.46 1.43 2.91
N ARG A 30 -2.05 1.57 4.10
CA ARG A 30 -2.89 2.73 4.42
C ARG A 30 -2.00 3.96 4.53
N THR A 31 -1.74 4.59 3.41
CA THR A 31 -1.01 5.84 3.35
C THR A 31 -1.90 6.96 3.87
N LYS A 32 -1.32 7.77 4.75
CA LYS A 32 -1.95 9.00 5.23
C LYS A 32 -1.07 10.17 4.84
N THR A 33 -1.70 11.24 4.36
CA THR A 33 -1.00 12.49 4.14
C THR A 33 -0.67 13.12 5.48
N VAL A 34 0.52 13.70 5.60
CA VAL A 34 0.95 14.44 6.77
C VAL A 34 1.35 15.85 6.37
N GLN A 35 1.06 16.80 7.23
CA GLN A 35 1.49 18.18 7.05
C GLN A 35 2.81 18.38 7.79
N LEU A 36 3.81 18.86 7.06
CA LEU A 36 5.15 19.15 7.60
C LEU A 36 5.46 20.63 7.43
N ARG A 37 6.29 21.17 8.33
CA ARG A 37 6.90 22.49 8.10
C ARG A 37 7.80 22.42 6.86
N MET A 38 7.84 23.51 6.10
CA MET A 38 8.61 23.57 4.86
C MET A 38 10.12 23.34 5.09
N SER A 39 10.67 23.82 6.20
CA SER A 39 12.06 23.57 6.60
C SER A 39 12.33 22.07 6.77
N THR A 40 11.50 21.40 7.57
CA THR A 40 11.60 19.95 7.82
C THR A 40 11.42 19.14 6.54
N TYR A 41 10.48 19.52 5.67
CA TYR A 41 10.29 18.84 4.38
C TYR A 41 11.56 18.90 3.51
N LYS A 42 12.24 20.07 3.45
CA LYS A 42 13.49 20.22 2.69
C LYS A 42 14.61 19.35 3.24
N GLU A 43 14.71 19.23 4.56
CA GLU A 43 15.69 18.35 5.21
C GLU A 43 15.42 16.88 4.91
N VAL A 44 14.18 16.41 5.09
CA VAL A 44 13.80 15.03 4.77
C VAL A 44 14.05 14.73 3.29
N LYS A 45 13.71 15.67 2.39
CA LYS A 45 13.98 15.53 0.95
C LYS A 45 15.47 15.43 0.65
N ARG A 46 16.31 16.21 1.33
CA ARG A 46 17.77 16.16 1.17
C ARG A 46 18.33 14.81 1.61
N ILE A 47 17.93 14.33 2.79
CA ILE A 47 18.37 13.03 3.32
C ILE A 47 17.94 11.88 2.40
N ALA A 48 16.70 11.93 1.91
CA ALA A 48 16.18 10.96 0.96
C ALA A 48 17.01 10.92 -0.33
N PHE A 49 17.39 12.09 -0.84
CA PHE A 49 18.23 12.20 -2.03
C PHE A 49 19.67 11.70 -1.80
N GLU A 50 20.28 12.04 -0.67
CA GLU A 50 21.65 11.62 -0.34
C GLU A 50 21.79 10.11 -0.15
N ASN A 51 20.73 9.45 0.34
CA ASN A 51 20.74 8.00 0.62
C ASN A 51 20.08 7.13 -0.46
N ASP A 52 19.60 7.72 -1.57
CA ASP A 52 18.79 7.03 -2.59
C ASP A 52 17.57 6.28 -1.99
N GLU A 53 16.91 6.92 -1.03
CA GLU A 53 15.74 6.38 -0.32
C GLU A 53 14.47 7.17 -0.64
N LYS A 54 13.30 6.54 -0.44
CA LYS A 54 12.04 7.28 -0.58
C LYS A 54 11.84 8.21 0.62
N ILE A 55 11.30 9.39 0.36
CA ILE A 55 10.94 10.38 1.40
C ILE A 55 10.05 9.75 2.49
N VAL A 56 9.13 8.86 2.11
CA VAL A 56 8.23 8.17 3.04
C VAL A 56 9.02 7.27 4.01
N ASP A 57 9.99 6.52 3.50
CA ASP A 57 10.81 5.60 4.29
C ASP A 57 11.68 6.37 5.30
N VAL A 58 12.28 7.49 4.86
CA VAL A 58 13.04 8.39 5.74
C VAL A 58 12.15 8.98 6.83
N LEU A 59 10.95 9.45 6.47
CA LEU A 59 10.00 9.98 7.43
C LEU A 59 9.57 8.92 8.45
N GLU A 60 9.33 7.69 7.99
CA GLU A 60 8.95 6.58 8.87
C GLU A 60 10.06 6.22 9.85
N LYS A 61 11.32 6.16 9.40
CA LYS A 61 12.48 5.95 10.27
C LYS A 61 12.55 6.99 11.38
N ILE A 62 12.41 8.27 11.03
CA ILE A 62 12.41 9.37 12.01
C ILE A 62 11.30 9.20 13.06
N ILE A 63 10.09 8.84 12.62
CA ILE A 63 8.95 8.61 13.53
C ILE A 63 9.23 7.43 14.46
N ARG A 64 9.73 6.30 13.92
CA ARG A 64 10.04 5.09 14.69
C ARG A 64 11.11 5.36 15.74
N GLU A 65 12.20 6.04 15.38
CA GLU A 65 13.26 6.42 16.32
C GLU A 65 12.75 7.36 17.42
N GLY A 66 11.93 8.36 17.04
CA GLY A 66 11.34 9.29 17.99
C GLY A 66 10.39 8.63 18.98
N LEU A 67 9.65 7.59 18.56
CA LEU A 67 8.79 6.79 19.43
C LEU A 67 9.60 5.85 20.33
N ALA A 68 10.67 5.24 19.81
CA ALA A 68 11.53 4.33 20.57
C ALA A 68 12.22 5.04 21.74
N LYS A 69 12.67 6.28 21.55
CA LYS A 69 13.32 7.10 22.58
C LYS A 69 12.38 7.60 23.70
N ARG A 70 11.05 7.42 23.55
CA ARG A 70 10.06 7.81 24.58
C ARG A 70 9.70 6.66 25.54
N ARG A 71 10.20 5.45 25.31
CA ARG A 71 10.09 4.32 26.24
C ARG A 71 11.35 4.22 27.08
#